data_AF-A0AAD5L5F0-F1
#
_entry.id   AF-A0AAD5L5F0-F1
#
_cell.length_a   1.000
_cell.length_b   1.000
_cell.length_c   1.000
_cell.angle_alpha   90.00
_cell.angle_beta   90.00
_cell.angle_gamma   90.00
#
_symmetry.space_group_name_H-M   'P 1'
#
loop_
_entity.id
_entity.type
_entity.pdbx_description
1 polymer ?
#
loop_
_entity_poly.entity_id
_entity_poly.type
_entity_poly.pdbx_seq_one_letter_code
_entity_poly.pdbx_strand_id
1 'polypeptide(L)'
;MSWRSMKYGTEAAKANHEVVMSPTQYAYLDYMQADVITEPKVYASLRLSKAYEFDPVPEDVNPIYIKGGQANLWTEQVYNIRQAEYMTWPRGFAIAESVWSPKEKKNWANFFARTEQHFKRLDVAETKYAPSVYDPIFSVKRTADRQLLITLSTEVDGLDMYYSFDNSFPDRFYPKYTTPLVPPIDAKVLKVITYRGKNPIGRMMNMPIEELEKRAGKR
;
A
#
# COMPACT_ATOMS: atom_id res chain seq x y z
N MET A 1 8.70 -1.11 23.94
CA MET A 1 8.27 -0.91 22.54
C MET A 1 7.95 -2.27 21.92
N SER A 2 6.72 -2.48 21.44
CA SER A 2 6.30 -3.76 20.84
C SER A 2 6.31 -3.67 19.32
N TRP A 3 7.29 -4.32 18.70
CA TRP A 3 7.50 -4.21 17.25
C TRP A 3 7.15 -5.47 16.46
N ARG A 4 7.29 -6.67 17.03
CA ARG A 4 7.03 -7.92 16.28
C ARG A 4 5.54 -8.11 15.95
N SER A 5 4.67 -7.67 16.84
CA SER A 5 3.21 -7.71 16.69
C SER A 5 2.53 -6.93 17.82
N MET A 6 1.20 -6.74 17.72
CA MET A 6 0.40 -6.21 18.82
C MET A 6 0.40 -7.13 20.06
N LYS A 7 0.52 -8.45 19.86
CA LYS A 7 0.42 -9.48 20.91
C LYS A 7 1.34 -9.20 22.11
N TYR A 8 2.62 -8.96 21.88
CA TYR A 8 3.59 -8.78 22.97
C TYR A 8 3.40 -7.46 23.72
N GLY A 9 2.87 -6.44 23.04
CA GLY A 9 2.47 -5.19 23.68
C GLY A 9 1.24 -5.38 24.56
N THR A 10 0.26 -6.15 24.10
CA THR A 10 -0.91 -6.55 24.91
C THR A 10 -0.49 -7.31 26.16
N GLU A 11 0.40 -8.31 26.02
CA GLU A 11 0.92 -9.09 27.15
C GLU A 11 1.66 -8.21 28.17
N ALA A 12 2.53 -7.31 27.70
CA ALA A 12 3.25 -6.37 28.57
C ALA A 12 2.30 -5.40 29.29
N ALA A 13 1.29 -4.86 28.61
CA ALA A 13 0.30 -3.97 29.20
C ALA A 13 -0.57 -4.68 30.25
N LYS A 14 -0.94 -5.96 30.03
CA LYS A 14 -1.64 -6.79 31.04
C LYS A 14 -0.78 -7.07 32.27
N ALA A 15 0.54 -7.08 32.11
CA ALA A 15 1.50 -7.15 33.19
C ALA A 15 1.84 -5.76 33.79
N ASN A 16 1.05 -4.72 33.51
CA ASN A 16 1.21 -3.36 34.02
C ASN A 16 2.51 -2.65 33.59
N HIS A 17 3.14 -3.07 32.50
CA HIS A 17 4.27 -2.35 31.91
C HIS A 17 3.78 -1.30 30.92
N GLU A 18 4.50 -0.17 30.87
CA GLU A 18 4.24 0.89 29.89
C GLU A 18 4.72 0.46 28.48
N VAL A 19 3.88 0.68 27.47
CA VAL A 19 4.08 0.18 26.10
C VAL A 19 3.94 1.30 25.09
N VAL A 20 4.90 1.36 24.16
CA VAL A 20 4.78 2.04 22.88
C VAL A 20 4.56 0.97 21.81
N MET A 21 3.48 1.08 21.03
CA MET A 21 3.15 0.15 19.96
C MET A 21 3.81 0.56 18.64
N SER A 22 4.57 -0.35 18.03
CA SER A 22 5.19 -0.11 16.72
C SER A 22 5.20 -1.39 15.86
N PRO A 23 4.07 -2.12 15.74
CA PRO A 23 4.04 -3.44 15.12
C PRO A 23 4.41 -3.40 13.63
N THR A 24 5.21 -4.36 13.16
CA THR A 24 5.58 -4.55 11.75
C THR A 24 4.38 -4.63 10.81
N GLN A 25 3.26 -5.15 11.31
CA GLN A 25 2.00 -5.28 10.55
C GLN A 25 1.43 -3.94 10.08
N TYR A 26 1.81 -2.83 10.73
CA TYR A 26 1.16 -1.53 10.53
C TYR A 26 2.13 -0.34 10.45
N ALA A 27 3.31 -0.42 11.09
CA ALA A 27 4.12 0.75 11.41
C ALA A 27 5.58 0.68 10.90
N TYR A 28 5.93 -0.29 10.05
CA TYR A 28 7.27 -0.41 9.47
C TYR A 28 7.31 0.24 8.08
N LEU A 29 7.80 1.48 8.04
CA LEU A 29 7.83 2.33 6.86
C LEU A 29 8.96 1.96 5.89
N ASP A 30 9.90 1.12 6.29
CA ASP A 30 10.91 0.52 5.40
C ASP A 30 10.35 -0.59 4.51
N TYR A 31 9.14 -1.09 4.79
CA TYR A 31 8.47 -2.08 3.93
C TYR A 31 8.01 -1.45 2.62
N MET A 32 7.99 -2.26 1.56
CA MET A 32 7.48 -1.84 0.24
C MET A 32 6.05 -1.32 0.37
N GLN A 33 5.74 -0.21 -0.28
CA GLN A 33 4.39 0.37 -0.31
C GLN A 33 3.76 0.35 -1.68
N ALA A 34 4.48 -0.15 -2.68
CA ALA A 34 3.96 -0.45 -3.99
C ALA A 34 4.11 -1.93 -4.34
N ASP A 35 3.75 -2.28 -5.57
CA ASP A 35 4.02 -3.61 -6.10
C ASP A 35 5.54 -3.82 -6.27
N VAL A 36 5.99 -5.05 -6.00
CA VAL A 36 7.39 -5.48 -6.06
C VAL A 36 8.05 -5.29 -7.43
N ILE A 37 7.27 -5.12 -8.50
CA ILE A 37 7.82 -4.77 -9.83
C ILE A 37 8.32 -3.32 -9.91
N THR A 38 7.94 -2.45 -8.97
CA THR A 38 8.29 -1.02 -8.95
C THR A 38 9.23 -0.61 -7.82
N GLU A 39 9.49 -1.49 -6.86
CA GLU A 39 10.30 -1.19 -5.68
C GLU A 39 11.35 -2.29 -5.46
N PRO A 40 12.54 -1.96 -4.91
CA PRO A 40 13.50 -2.96 -4.48
C PRO A 40 12.85 -3.92 -3.49
N LYS A 41 13.02 -5.22 -3.75
CA LYS A 41 12.41 -6.25 -2.92
C LYS A 41 13.02 -6.26 -1.51
N VAL A 42 12.21 -5.88 -0.54
CA VAL A 42 12.47 -6.03 0.91
C VAL A 42 11.69 -7.23 1.48
N TYR A 43 11.75 -7.40 2.80
CA TYR A 43 11.14 -8.51 3.54
C TYR A 43 9.61 -8.61 3.43
N ALA A 44 8.91 -7.48 3.27
CA ALA A 44 7.45 -7.41 3.27
C ALA A 44 6.92 -6.14 2.58
N SER A 45 5.60 -6.07 2.43
CA SER A 45 4.88 -4.89 1.94
C SER A 45 3.90 -4.38 2.99
N LEU A 46 3.71 -3.06 3.04
CA LEU A 46 2.76 -2.35 3.87
C LEU A 46 2.22 -1.16 3.07
N ARG A 47 1.00 -1.29 2.53
CA ARG A 47 0.29 -0.20 1.84
C ARG A 47 -0.33 0.80 2.82
N LEU A 48 -0.75 1.96 2.31
CA LEU A 48 -1.31 3.04 3.14
C LEU A 48 -2.58 2.62 3.87
N SER A 49 -3.49 1.92 3.19
CA SER A 49 -4.75 1.40 3.74
C SER A 49 -4.48 0.48 4.91
N LYS A 50 -3.50 -0.43 4.77
CA LYS A 50 -3.10 -1.31 5.87
C LYS A 50 -2.48 -0.53 7.02
N ALA A 51 -1.59 0.43 6.77
CA ALA A 51 -1.03 1.28 7.82
C ALA A 51 -2.13 2.09 8.55
N TYR A 52 -3.17 2.51 7.84
CA TYR A 52 -4.31 3.22 8.39
C TYR A 52 -5.20 2.36 9.31
N GLU A 53 -5.19 1.04 9.17
CA GLU A 53 -5.88 0.14 10.10
C GLU A 53 -5.24 0.10 11.50
N PHE A 54 -4.06 0.70 11.69
CA PHE A 54 -3.38 0.72 12.98
C PHE A 54 -4.27 1.29 14.09
N ASP A 55 -4.33 0.59 15.22
CA ASP A 55 -4.92 1.07 16.46
C ASP A 55 -3.94 0.73 17.59
N PRO A 56 -3.33 1.74 18.25
CA PRO A 56 -2.33 1.50 19.28
C PRO A 56 -2.94 0.93 20.57
N VAL A 57 -4.26 0.97 20.79
CA VAL A 57 -4.91 0.53 22.04
C VAL A 57 -5.72 -0.76 21.81
N PRO A 58 -5.20 -1.94 22.19
CA PRO A 58 -5.97 -3.19 22.17
C PRO A 58 -7.25 -3.10 23.03
N GLU A 59 -8.30 -3.83 22.65
CA GLU A 59 -9.58 -3.80 23.36
C GLU A 59 -9.53 -4.41 24.78
N ASP A 60 -8.58 -5.30 25.04
CA ASP A 60 -8.49 -6.12 26.25
C ASP A 60 -7.36 -5.70 27.22
N VAL A 61 -6.90 -4.44 27.13
CA VAL A 61 -5.88 -3.86 28.03
C VAL A 61 -6.39 -2.60 28.72
N ASN A 62 -5.86 -2.32 29.91
CA ASN A 62 -6.05 -1.01 30.53
C ASN A 62 -5.28 0.05 29.71
N PRO A 63 -5.95 1.03 29.09
CA PRO A 63 -5.30 1.99 28.19
C PRO A 63 -4.19 2.84 28.85
N ILE A 64 -4.17 2.97 30.18
CA ILE A 64 -3.15 3.75 30.91
C ILE A 64 -1.71 3.26 30.67
N TYR A 65 -1.57 1.98 30.34
CA TYR A 65 -0.28 1.35 30.05
C TYR A 65 0.15 1.53 28.59
N ILE A 66 -0.74 1.98 27.70
CA ILE A 66 -0.37 2.31 26.33
C ILE A 66 0.00 3.79 26.26
N LYS A 67 1.29 4.09 26.04
CA LYS A 67 1.80 5.47 25.95
C LYS A 67 1.70 6.07 24.55
N GLY A 68 1.39 5.27 23.55
CA GLY A 68 1.17 5.71 22.19
C GLY A 68 1.66 4.71 21.15
N GLY A 69 1.77 5.20 19.92
CA GLY A 69 2.29 4.45 18.78
C GLY A 69 3.49 5.14 18.13
N GLN A 70 4.29 4.37 17.39
CA GLN A 70 5.44 4.86 16.64
C GLN A 70 5.54 4.17 15.29
N ALA A 71 5.89 4.93 14.24
CA ALA A 71 6.31 4.40 12.96
C ALA A 71 7.84 4.30 12.90
N ASN A 72 8.36 3.21 12.34
CA ASN A 72 9.78 2.95 12.25
C ASN A 72 10.22 3.02 10.78
N LEU A 73 11.29 3.77 10.48
CA LEU A 73 11.95 3.73 9.18
C LEU A 73 13.39 3.26 9.39
N TRP A 74 13.63 1.99 9.06
CA TRP A 74 14.98 1.45 8.98
C TRP A 74 15.59 1.76 7.62
N THR A 75 16.92 1.92 7.57
CA THR A 75 17.60 2.53 6.41
C THR A 75 18.63 1.62 5.74
N GLU A 76 18.56 0.30 5.95
CA GLU A 76 19.48 -0.66 5.32
C GLU A 76 19.45 -0.59 3.79
N GLN A 77 18.27 -0.31 3.22
CA GLN A 77 18.05 -0.16 1.77
C GLN A 77 17.52 1.23 1.40
N VAL A 78 17.71 2.23 2.26
CA VAL A 78 17.31 3.63 2.02
C VAL A 78 18.57 4.46 1.80
N TYR A 79 18.89 4.74 0.53
CA TYR A 79 20.21 5.25 0.15
C TYR A 79 20.31 6.77 0.11
N ASN A 80 19.19 7.49 0.16
CA ASN A 80 19.17 8.95 0.15
C ASN A 80 17.91 9.50 0.80
N ILE A 81 17.92 10.81 1.09
CA ILE A 81 16.81 11.49 1.76
C ILE A 81 15.51 11.46 0.95
N ARG A 82 15.57 11.54 -0.38
CA ARG A 82 14.36 11.48 -1.22
C ARG A 82 13.68 10.12 -1.13
N GLN A 83 14.46 9.05 -0.98
CA GLN A 83 13.93 7.72 -0.72
C GLN A 83 13.35 7.63 0.70
N ALA A 84 13.98 8.22 1.71
CA ALA A 84 13.44 8.25 3.07
C ALA A 84 12.09 8.99 3.13
N GLU A 85 11.97 10.12 2.45
CA GLU A 85 10.72 10.86 2.27
C GLU A 85 9.65 10.01 1.56
N TYR A 86 10.01 9.36 0.45
CA TYR A 86 9.15 8.43 -0.28
C TYR A 86 8.64 7.31 0.64
N MET A 87 9.52 6.66 1.40
CA MET A 87 9.17 5.56 2.29
C MET A 87 8.29 6.01 3.47
N THR A 88 8.48 7.25 3.93
CA THR A 88 7.71 7.84 5.02
C THR A 88 6.30 8.24 4.60
N TRP A 89 6.15 8.94 3.49
CA TRP A 89 4.88 9.54 3.08
C TRP A 89 4.20 8.75 1.96
N PRO A 90 2.89 8.45 2.07
CA PRO A 90 1.92 9.00 3.03
C PRO A 90 1.69 8.20 4.32
N ARG A 91 2.34 7.04 4.51
CA ARG A 91 2.06 6.15 5.66
C ARG A 91 2.28 6.81 7.03
N GLY A 92 3.21 7.75 7.13
CA GLY A 92 3.39 8.59 8.31
C GLY A 92 2.11 9.34 8.72
N PHE A 93 1.29 9.80 7.75
CA PHE A 93 0.00 10.44 8.05
C PHE A 93 -1.00 9.45 8.64
N ALA A 94 -1.00 8.20 8.18
CA ALA A 94 -1.88 7.16 8.72
C ALA A 94 -1.54 6.82 10.19
N ILE A 95 -0.25 6.77 10.51
CA ILE A 95 0.19 6.57 11.91
C ILE A 95 -0.15 7.80 12.75
N ALA A 96 0.08 9.01 12.22
CA ALA A 96 -0.27 10.25 12.92
C ALA A 96 -1.78 10.34 13.23
N GLU A 97 -2.65 9.99 12.29
CA GLU A 97 -4.10 9.91 12.54
C GLU A 97 -4.40 8.91 13.67
N SER A 98 -3.76 7.75 13.66
CA SER A 98 -4.03 6.66 14.61
C SER A 98 -3.59 6.96 16.04
N VAL A 99 -2.58 7.83 16.22
CA VAL A 99 -2.08 8.22 17.55
C VAL A 99 -2.67 9.54 18.05
N TRP A 100 -3.36 10.30 17.21
CA TRP A 100 -3.89 11.62 17.54
C TRP A 100 -5.41 11.71 17.53
N SER A 101 -6.05 11.12 16.51
CA SER A 101 -7.50 11.23 16.33
C SER A 101 -8.24 10.15 17.13
N PRO A 102 -9.42 10.46 17.69
CA PRO A 102 -10.27 9.46 18.31
C PRO A 102 -10.63 8.33 17.34
N LYS A 103 -10.58 7.08 17.81
CA LYS A 103 -10.81 5.87 16.99
C LYS A 103 -12.13 5.92 16.23
N GLU A 104 -13.19 6.38 16.87
CA GLU A 104 -14.54 6.48 16.33
C GLU A 104 -14.68 7.51 15.20
N LYS A 105 -13.70 8.42 15.06
CA LYS A 105 -13.66 9.42 13.98
C LYS A 105 -12.82 8.97 12.78
N LYS A 106 -12.15 7.82 12.85
CA LYS A 106 -11.38 7.29 11.74
C LYS A 106 -12.32 6.90 10.60
N ASN A 107 -12.16 7.56 9.46
CA ASN A 107 -12.86 7.26 8.22
C ASN A 107 -11.89 7.30 7.03
N TRP A 108 -11.74 6.16 6.33
CA TRP A 108 -10.77 6.01 5.24
C TRP A 108 -10.96 7.03 4.12
N ALA A 109 -12.20 7.18 3.61
CA ALA A 109 -12.49 8.10 2.51
C ALA A 109 -12.16 9.55 2.88
N ASN A 110 -12.52 9.98 4.10
CA ASN A 110 -12.19 11.31 4.59
C ASN A 110 -10.69 11.49 4.82
N PHE A 111 -10.01 10.51 5.43
CA PHE A 111 -8.56 10.51 5.62
C PHE A 111 -7.82 10.64 4.30
N PHE A 112 -8.21 9.85 3.30
CA PHE A 112 -7.54 9.88 2.00
C PHE A 112 -7.77 11.20 1.28
N ALA A 113 -8.99 11.74 1.30
CA ALA A 113 -9.27 13.06 0.73
C ALA A 113 -8.39 14.17 1.34
N ARG A 114 -8.10 14.12 2.65
CA ARG A 114 -7.15 15.04 3.30
C ARG A 114 -5.70 14.74 2.94
N THR A 115 -5.33 13.46 2.84
CA THR A 115 -4.01 13.01 2.39
C THR A 115 -3.69 13.55 0.99
N GLU A 116 -4.66 13.55 0.08
CA GLU A 116 -4.48 14.16 -1.25
C GLU A 116 -4.23 15.68 -1.18
N GLN A 117 -4.84 16.39 -0.23
CA GLN A 117 -4.49 17.80 -0.01
C GLN A 117 -3.09 17.96 0.60
N HIS A 118 -2.64 17.00 1.42
CA HIS A 118 -1.26 16.99 1.92
C HIS A 118 -0.24 16.77 0.81
N PHE A 119 -0.54 15.97 -0.23
CA PHE A 119 0.36 15.83 -1.39
C PHE A 119 0.66 17.18 -2.05
N LYS A 120 -0.34 18.04 -2.22
CA LYS A 120 -0.12 19.40 -2.74
C LYS A 120 0.82 20.24 -1.86
N ARG A 121 0.75 20.06 -0.53
CA ARG A 121 1.64 20.73 0.41
C ARG A 121 3.07 20.17 0.34
N LEU A 122 3.20 18.85 0.18
CA LEU A 122 4.49 18.19 -0.01
C LEU A 122 5.13 18.61 -1.34
N ASP A 123 4.36 18.78 -2.41
CA ASP A 123 4.84 19.32 -3.68
C ASP A 123 5.43 20.73 -3.52
N VAL A 124 4.72 21.62 -2.81
CA VAL A 124 5.22 22.99 -2.49
C VAL A 124 6.46 22.96 -1.60
N ALA A 125 6.54 22.00 -0.67
CA ALA A 125 7.69 21.79 0.20
C ALA A 125 8.81 20.97 -0.46
N GLU A 126 8.67 20.62 -1.75
CA GLU A 126 9.60 19.79 -2.52
C GLU A 126 9.93 18.42 -1.89
N THR A 127 9.08 17.94 -0.98
CA THR A 127 9.24 16.70 -0.23
C THR A 127 8.67 15.53 -1.03
N LYS A 128 9.46 14.47 -1.22
CA LYS A 128 8.98 13.29 -1.97
C LYS A 128 7.91 12.53 -1.19
N TYR A 129 6.96 11.94 -1.91
CA TYR A 129 6.01 10.96 -1.38
C TYR A 129 5.79 9.84 -2.39
N ALA A 130 5.23 8.72 -1.93
CA ALA A 130 4.84 7.61 -2.77
C ALA A 130 3.44 7.82 -3.38
N PRO A 131 3.29 7.72 -4.72
CA PRO A 131 1.99 7.75 -5.38
C PRO A 131 1.31 6.36 -5.42
N SER A 132 1.86 5.35 -4.74
CA SER A 132 1.48 3.94 -4.90
C SER A 132 0.03 3.62 -4.54
N VAL A 133 -0.60 4.48 -3.76
CA VAL A 133 -2.04 4.42 -3.45
C VAL A 133 -2.92 4.52 -4.70
N TYR A 134 -2.43 5.15 -5.76
CA TYR A 134 -3.13 5.25 -7.05
C TYR A 134 -2.84 4.08 -7.99
N ASP A 135 -1.83 3.26 -7.71
CA ASP A 135 -1.44 2.19 -8.61
C ASP A 135 -2.41 1.00 -8.54
N PRO A 136 -2.63 0.28 -9.65
CA PRO A 136 -3.41 -0.95 -9.64
C PRO A 136 -2.75 -2.01 -8.76
N ILE A 137 -3.59 -2.76 -8.05
CA ILE A 137 -3.21 -3.93 -7.26
C ILE A 137 -3.52 -5.17 -8.08
N PHE A 138 -2.50 -6.00 -8.29
CA PHE A 138 -2.61 -7.23 -9.08
C PHE A 138 -2.83 -8.42 -8.15
N SER A 139 -3.98 -9.07 -8.27
CA SER A 139 -4.25 -10.39 -7.70
C SER A 139 -4.37 -11.41 -8.82
N VAL A 140 -3.91 -12.63 -8.59
CA VAL A 140 -3.92 -13.67 -9.62
C VAL A 140 -4.25 -15.03 -9.03
N LYS A 141 -5.01 -15.82 -9.79
CA LYS A 141 -5.33 -17.22 -9.48
C LYS A 141 -5.23 -18.05 -10.76
N ARG A 142 -5.14 -19.37 -10.61
CA ARG A 142 -5.36 -20.30 -11.73
C ARG A 142 -6.81 -20.78 -11.73
N THR A 143 -7.42 -20.81 -12.89
CA THR A 143 -8.72 -21.46 -13.09
C THR A 143 -8.57 -22.99 -13.10
N ALA A 144 -9.68 -23.72 -13.08
CA ALA A 144 -9.69 -25.19 -13.22
C ALA A 144 -8.99 -25.64 -14.52
N ASP A 145 -9.15 -24.86 -15.59
CA ASP A 145 -8.52 -25.09 -16.90
C ASP A 145 -7.06 -24.61 -16.98
N ARG A 146 -6.44 -24.31 -15.82
CA ARG A 146 -5.05 -23.86 -15.67
C ARG A 146 -4.72 -22.52 -16.33
N GLN A 147 -5.73 -21.75 -16.73
CA GLN A 147 -5.53 -20.40 -17.24
C GLN A 147 -5.25 -19.43 -16.10
N LEU A 148 -4.43 -18.42 -16.39
CA LEU A 148 -4.14 -17.33 -15.48
C LEU A 148 -5.35 -16.38 -15.46
N LEU A 149 -5.92 -16.14 -14.27
CA LEU A 149 -7.01 -15.20 -14.07
C LEU A 149 -6.52 -14.02 -13.24
N ILE A 150 -6.43 -12.85 -13.87
CA ILE A 150 -5.88 -11.62 -13.30
C ILE A 150 -7.04 -10.73 -12.85
N THR A 151 -7.05 -10.40 -11.56
CA THR A 151 -7.97 -9.43 -10.96
C THR A 151 -7.21 -8.17 -10.60
N LEU A 152 -7.74 -7.01 -11.00
CA LEU A 152 -7.19 -5.71 -10.67
C LEU A 152 -8.11 -5.02 -9.66
N SER A 153 -7.52 -4.37 -8.66
CA SER A 153 -8.24 -3.49 -7.73
C SER A 153 -7.45 -2.22 -7.47
N THR A 154 -8.06 -1.25 -6.82
CA THR A 154 -7.41 -0.02 -6.37
C THR A 154 -7.52 0.11 -4.86
N GLU A 155 -6.59 0.86 -4.26
CA GLU A 155 -6.61 1.14 -2.82
C GLU A 155 -7.62 2.25 -2.47
N VAL A 156 -7.97 3.06 -3.46
CA VAL A 156 -8.89 4.19 -3.36
C VAL A 156 -9.90 4.17 -4.48
N ASP A 157 -11.09 4.69 -4.19
CA ASP A 157 -12.22 4.70 -5.12
C ASP A 157 -12.07 5.76 -6.22
N GLY A 158 -12.91 5.67 -7.24
CA GLY A 158 -13.02 6.67 -8.31
C GLY A 158 -11.87 6.65 -9.31
N LEU A 159 -11.15 5.52 -9.39
CA LEU A 159 -10.09 5.29 -10.37
C LEU A 159 -10.55 4.31 -11.46
N ASP A 160 -10.32 4.71 -12.70
CA ASP A 160 -10.50 3.86 -13.87
C ASP A 160 -9.16 3.22 -14.24
N MET A 161 -9.16 1.94 -14.57
CA MET A 161 -7.96 1.21 -15.02
C MET A 161 -8.05 0.90 -16.51
N TYR A 162 -7.02 1.26 -17.26
CA TYR A 162 -6.88 0.98 -18.68
C TYR A 162 -5.67 0.09 -18.91
N TYR A 163 -5.77 -0.87 -19.82
CA TYR A 163 -4.75 -1.90 -19.97
C TYR A 163 -4.43 -2.28 -21.41
N SER A 164 -3.26 -2.90 -21.60
CA SER A 164 -2.85 -3.51 -22.86
C SER A 164 -1.98 -4.76 -22.64
N PHE A 165 -2.01 -5.69 -23.60
CA PHE A 165 -1.15 -6.88 -23.67
C PHE A 165 -0.16 -6.83 -24.86
N ASP A 166 -0.27 -5.81 -25.70
CA ASP A 166 0.43 -5.66 -26.99
C ASP A 166 1.70 -4.81 -26.90
N ASN A 167 2.21 -4.58 -25.68
CA ASN A 167 3.32 -3.65 -25.36
C ASN A 167 3.04 -2.15 -25.62
N SER A 168 1.86 -1.74 -26.07
CA SER A 168 1.51 -0.32 -26.16
C SER A 168 1.36 0.31 -24.77
N PHE A 169 1.50 1.63 -24.66
CA PHE A 169 1.20 2.35 -23.42
C PHE A 169 -0.28 2.75 -23.43
N PRO A 170 -1.16 2.07 -22.67
CA PRO A 170 -2.59 2.33 -22.74
C PRO A 170 -2.90 3.76 -22.28
N ASP A 171 -3.76 4.44 -23.01
CA ASP A 171 -4.39 5.68 -22.59
C ASP A 171 -5.87 5.43 -22.22
N ARG A 172 -6.64 6.50 -22.00
CA ARG A 172 -8.06 6.39 -21.63
C ARG A 172 -9.00 5.88 -22.75
N PHE A 173 -8.48 5.62 -23.94
CA PHE A 173 -9.23 5.06 -25.07
C PHE A 173 -8.96 3.57 -25.28
N TYR A 174 -8.00 2.99 -24.55
CA TYR A 174 -7.78 1.55 -24.48
C TYR A 174 -8.94 0.84 -23.75
N PRO A 175 -8.99 -0.51 -23.79
CA PRO A 175 -9.94 -1.28 -23.00
C PRO A 175 -9.88 -0.90 -21.51
N LYS A 176 -11.04 -0.53 -20.98
CA LYS A 176 -11.24 -0.29 -19.55
C LYS A 176 -11.42 -1.63 -18.82
N TYR A 177 -10.67 -1.83 -17.75
CA TYR A 177 -10.85 -2.99 -16.88
C TYR A 177 -12.22 -2.95 -16.20
N THR A 178 -13.02 -3.98 -16.43
CA THR A 178 -14.36 -4.15 -15.84
C THR A 178 -14.59 -5.56 -15.31
N THR A 179 -13.84 -6.54 -15.81
CA THR A 179 -13.90 -7.94 -15.42
C THR A 179 -12.49 -8.54 -15.36
N PRO A 180 -12.28 -9.65 -14.62
CA PRO A 180 -11.00 -10.35 -14.60
C PRO A 180 -10.47 -10.68 -16.00
N LEU A 181 -9.15 -10.57 -16.17
CA LEU A 181 -8.47 -10.75 -17.45
C LEU A 181 -7.82 -12.12 -17.55
N VAL A 182 -7.88 -12.72 -18.73
CA VAL A 182 -7.04 -13.85 -19.12
C VAL A 182 -6.02 -13.32 -20.13
N PRO A 183 -4.70 -13.47 -19.89
CA PRO A 183 -3.70 -12.99 -20.83
C PRO A 183 -3.74 -13.81 -22.12
N PRO A 184 -3.57 -13.17 -23.30
CA PRO A 184 -3.29 -13.87 -24.55
C PRO A 184 -2.07 -14.78 -24.43
N ILE A 185 -2.02 -15.86 -25.21
CA ILE A 185 -0.98 -16.91 -25.13
C ILE A 185 0.44 -16.34 -25.33
N ASP A 186 0.57 -15.35 -26.20
CA ASP A 186 1.82 -14.71 -26.60
C ASP A 186 2.16 -13.46 -25.78
N ALA A 187 1.24 -12.99 -24.92
CA ALA A 187 1.45 -11.80 -24.12
C ALA A 187 2.64 -11.96 -23.16
N LYS A 188 3.54 -10.96 -23.15
CA LYS A 188 4.73 -10.93 -22.29
C LYS A 188 4.60 -9.97 -21.12
N VAL A 189 3.82 -8.91 -21.31
CA VAL A 189 3.57 -7.89 -20.29
C VAL A 189 2.10 -7.51 -20.32
N LEU A 190 1.55 -7.25 -19.14
CA LEU A 190 0.31 -6.54 -18.94
C LEU A 190 0.67 -5.12 -18.51
N LYS A 191 0.37 -4.12 -19.34
CA LYS A 191 0.53 -2.71 -18.98
C LYS A 191 -0.77 -2.18 -18.44
N VAL A 192 -0.75 -1.49 -17.30
CA VAL A 192 -1.94 -0.90 -16.67
C VAL A 192 -1.62 0.50 -16.17
N ILE A 193 -2.54 1.43 -16.40
CA ILE A 193 -2.49 2.78 -15.83
C ILE A 193 -3.85 3.14 -15.24
N THR A 194 -3.83 3.90 -14.14
CA THR A 194 -5.04 4.42 -13.50
C THR A 194 -5.27 5.89 -13.85
N TYR A 195 -6.54 6.21 -14.07
CA TYR A 195 -7.03 7.54 -14.39
C TYR A 195 -8.06 7.99 -13.36
N ARG A 196 -8.06 9.28 -13.05
CA ARG A 196 -9.18 9.95 -12.39
C ARG A 196 -9.84 10.90 -13.37
N GLY A 197 -11.04 10.53 -13.82
CA GLY A 197 -11.69 11.22 -14.94
C GLY A 197 -10.83 11.14 -16.21
N LYS A 198 -10.35 12.29 -16.71
CA LYS A 198 -9.53 12.36 -17.92
C LYS A 198 -8.02 12.39 -17.68
N ASN A 199 -7.59 12.46 -16.41
CA ASN A 199 -6.19 12.66 -16.06
C ASN A 199 -5.55 11.34 -15.58
N PRO A 200 -4.39 10.94 -16.12
CA PRO A 200 -3.61 9.85 -15.53
C PRO A 200 -3.14 10.28 -14.14
N ILE A 201 -3.25 9.38 -13.15
CA ILE A 201 -2.91 9.70 -11.76
C ILE A 201 -1.99 8.66 -11.09
N GLY A 202 -2.13 7.37 -11.44
CA GLY A 202 -1.17 6.35 -11.03
C GLY A 202 -0.03 6.20 -12.02
N ARG A 203 0.93 5.36 -11.66
CA ARG A 203 2.08 5.06 -12.49
C ARG A 203 1.70 4.06 -13.59
N MET A 204 2.42 4.12 -14.70
CA MET A 204 2.35 3.08 -15.73
C MET A 204 2.99 1.80 -15.19
N MET A 205 2.16 0.81 -14.84
CA MET A 205 2.60 -0.47 -14.30
C MET A 205 2.86 -1.44 -15.44
N ASN A 206 4.10 -1.88 -15.61
CA ASN A 206 4.50 -2.86 -16.61
C ASN A 206 4.65 -4.23 -15.94
N MET A 207 3.55 -4.97 -15.80
CA MET A 207 3.51 -6.25 -15.09
C MET A 207 3.95 -7.41 -16.01
N PRO A 208 5.12 -8.04 -15.80
CA PRO A 208 5.50 -9.20 -16.60
C PRO A 208 4.53 -10.36 -16.36
N ILE A 209 4.11 -11.06 -17.42
CA ILE A 209 3.23 -12.23 -17.27
C ILE A 209 3.93 -13.33 -16.47
N GLU A 210 5.24 -13.48 -16.61
CA GLU A 210 6.04 -14.43 -15.82
C GLU A 210 5.97 -14.17 -14.31
N GLU A 211 5.88 -12.90 -13.91
CA GLU A 211 5.74 -12.53 -12.50
C GLU A 211 4.35 -12.92 -11.96
N LEU A 212 3.30 -12.72 -12.76
CA LEU A 212 1.95 -13.18 -12.40
C LEU A 212 1.87 -14.71 -12.34
N GLU A 213 2.52 -15.42 -13.24
CA GLU A 213 2.64 -16.89 -13.20
C GLU A 213 3.32 -17.38 -11.92
N LYS A 214 4.38 -16.70 -11.46
CA LYS A 214 5.05 -16.99 -10.18
C LYS A 214 4.11 -16.76 -9.00
N ARG A 215 3.36 -15.66 -9.00
CA ARG A 215 2.39 -15.33 -7.93
C ARG A 215 1.23 -16.33 -7.84
N ALA A 216 0.80 -16.87 -8.98
CA ALA A 216 -0.27 -17.87 -9.03
C ALA A 216 0.15 -19.25 -8.49
N GLY A 217 1.43 -19.43 -8.16
CA GLY A 217 2.00 -20.70 -7.71
C GLY A 217 2.47 -21.59 -8.87
N LYS A 218 3.39 -22.51 -8.54
CA LYS A 218 3.86 -23.54 -9.47
C LYS A 218 2.71 -24.49 -9.84
N ARG A 219 2.78 -24.98 -11.09
CA ARG A 219 1.91 -26.03 -11.63
C ARG A 219 1.98 -27.30 -10.79
#